data_AF-T1BUU8-F1
#
_entry.id   AF-T1BUU8-F1
#
_cell.length_a   1.000
_cell.length_b   1.000
_cell.length_c   1.000
_cell.angle_alpha   90.00
_cell.angle_beta   90.00
_cell.angle_gamma   90.00
#
_symmetry.space_group_name_H-M   'P 1'
#
loop_
_entity.id
_entity.type
_entity.pdbx_description
1 polymer ?
#
loop_
_entity_poly.entity_id
_entity_poly.type
_entity_poly.pdbx_seq_one_letter_code
_entity_poly.pdbx_strand_id
1 'polypeptide(L)'
;GLSTKKLGLAQSVHLMRGRVGTAVTLTIRRKGVFEAKDFNVVREVIQIHTVKAKMISPTIGYILDREFSENNARDMGKAIVELKNQGMKALIIDLRNNPGGLLNDAVDSASLFLPEHKVVVSMKGRRQFHAFHARNEKPFEHFPIVVLV
;
A
#
# COMPACT_ATOMS: atom_id res chain seq x y z
N GLY A 1 -23.70 -21.99 -13.57
CA GLY A 1 -22.57 -21.08 -13.85
C GLY A 1 -21.68 -21.64 -14.94
N LEU A 2 -20.63 -20.91 -15.33
CA LEU A 2 -19.63 -21.37 -16.32
C LEU A 2 -18.52 -22.16 -15.60
N SER A 3 -18.16 -23.35 -16.10
CA SER A 3 -17.10 -24.16 -15.52
C SER A 3 -15.71 -23.62 -15.83
N THR A 4 -14.85 -23.52 -14.82
CA THR A 4 -13.45 -23.09 -14.97
C THR A 4 -12.49 -24.22 -15.39
N LYS A 5 -12.96 -25.47 -15.49
CA LYS A 5 -12.11 -26.65 -15.79
C LYS A 5 -11.33 -26.54 -17.12
N LYS A 6 -11.84 -25.77 -18.07
CA LYS A 6 -11.23 -25.56 -19.40
C LYS A 6 -10.72 -24.12 -19.60
N LEU A 7 -10.76 -23.27 -18.57
CA LEU A 7 -10.37 -21.87 -18.67
C LEU A 7 -8.93 -21.69 -18.17
N GLY A 8 -8.17 -20.84 -18.87
CA GLY A 8 -6.90 -20.36 -18.36
C GLY A 8 -7.08 -19.40 -17.17
N LEU A 9 -6.01 -19.16 -16.41
CA LEU A 9 -6.03 -18.22 -15.27
C LEU A 9 -6.53 -16.83 -15.71
N ALA A 10 -5.99 -16.28 -16.79
CA ALA A 10 -6.35 -14.96 -17.29
C ALA A 10 -7.84 -14.86 -17.67
N GLN A 11 -8.38 -15.88 -18.33
CA GLN A 11 -9.80 -15.93 -18.71
C GLN A 11 -10.70 -16.03 -17.47
N SER A 12 -10.31 -16.85 -16.49
CA SER A 12 -11.05 -16.98 -15.24
C SER A 12 -11.07 -15.66 -14.47
N VAL A 13 -9.92 -14.97 -14.38
CA VAL A 13 -9.83 -13.64 -13.77
C VAL A 13 -10.69 -12.62 -14.50
N HIS A 14 -10.72 -12.65 -15.84
CA HIS A 14 -11.54 -11.75 -16.64
C HIS A 14 -13.04 -11.89 -16.32
N LEU A 15 -13.54 -13.12 -16.19
CA LEU A 15 -14.94 -13.39 -15.82
C LEU A 15 -15.28 -13.01 -14.38
N MET A 16 -14.31 -13.12 -13.46
CA MET A 16 -14.48 -12.71 -12.07
C MET A 16 -14.48 -11.18 -11.94
N ARG A 17 -13.74 -10.46 -12.79
CA ARG A 17 -13.76 -9.00 -12.86
C ARG A 17 -15.10 -8.49 -13.43
N GLY A 18 -15.40 -7.23 -13.15
CA GLY A 18 -16.66 -6.58 -13.52
C GLY A 18 -16.80 -5.25 -12.79
N ARG A 19 -17.94 -4.59 -12.96
CA ARG A 19 -18.19 -3.28 -12.36
C ARG A 19 -18.16 -3.37 -10.83
N VAL A 20 -17.48 -2.41 -10.19
CA VAL A 20 -17.43 -2.27 -8.72
C VAL A 20 -18.85 -2.22 -8.16
N GLY A 21 -19.09 -2.91 -7.04
CA GLY A 21 -20.37 -3.03 -6.36
C GLY A 21 -21.29 -4.12 -6.92
N THR A 22 -20.95 -4.75 -8.05
CA THR A 22 -21.73 -5.88 -8.58
C THR A 22 -21.32 -7.21 -7.95
N ALA A 23 -22.28 -8.11 -7.78
CA ALA A 23 -22.05 -9.46 -7.26
C ALA A 23 -21.51 -10.43 -8.32
N VAL A 24 -20.69 -11.39 -7.89
CA VAL A 24 -20.31 -12.59 -8.64
C VAL A 24 -20.46 -13.82 -7.76
N THR A 25 -21.15 -14.84 -8.27
CA THR A 25 -21.29 -16.13 -7.58
C THR A 25 -20.16 -17.07 -8.02
N LEU A 26 -19.37 -17.53 -7.05
CA LEU A 26 -18.28 -18.48 -7.25
C LEU A 26 -18.64 -19.83 -6.62
N THR A 27 -18.73 -20.88 -7.44
CA THR A 27 -18.89 -22.26 -6.96
C THR A 27 -17.51 -22.85 -6.68
N ILE A 28 -17.18 -23.09 -5.41
CA ILE A 28 -15.86 -23.56 -4.97
C ILE A 28 -15.96 -25.00 -4.47
N ARG A 29 -15.15 -25.89 -5.05
CA ARG A 29 -14.93 -27.26 -4.55
C ARG A 29 -13.66 -27.31 -3.71
N ARG A 30 -13.75 -27.75 -2.45
CA ARG A 30 -12.62 -27.80 -1.50
C ARG A 30 -12.16 -29.24 -1.30
N LYS A 31 -10.84 -29.44 -1.09
CA LYS A 31 -10.30 -30.77 -0.77
C LYS A 31 -10.89 -31.24 0.58
N GLY A 32 -11.42 -32.46 0.62
CA GLY A 32 -12.06 -33.03 1.81
C GLY A 32 -13.54 -32.65 2.00
N VAL A 33 -14.13 -31.83 1.13
CA VAL A 33 -15.57 -31.54 1.11
C VAL A 33 -16.14 -32.06 -0.19
N PHE A 34 -17.08 -33.01 -0.10
CA PHE A 34 -17.66 -33.67 -1.28
C PHE A 34 -18.50 -32.72 -2.13
N GLU A 35 -19.21 -31.79 -1.49
CA GLU A 35 -20.07 -30.83 -2.16
C GLU A 35 -19.36 -29.51 -2.47
N ALA A 36 -19.59 -28.98 -3.66
CA ALA A 36 -19.18 -27.63 -3.99
C ALA A 36 -20.13 -26.63 -3.33
N LYS A 37 -19.60 -25.50 -2.84
CA LYS A 37 -20.40 -24.45 -2.21
C LYS A 37 -20.33 -23.17 -3.02
N ASP A 38 -21.45 -22.47 -3.08
CA ASP A 38 -21.55 -21.16 -3.72
C ASP A 38 -21.18 -20.05 -2.75
N PHE A 39 -20.38 -19.10 -3.25
CA PHE A 39 -19.95 -17.91 -2.53
C PHE A 39 -20.37 -16.69 -3.36
N ASN A 40 -21.21 -15.84 -2.78
CA ASN A 40 -21.53 -14.57 -3.39
C ASN A 40 -20.49 -13.53 -2.95
N VAL A 41 -19.72 -13.02 -3.91
CA VAL A 41 -18.65 -12.06 -3.68
C VAL A 41 -19.02 -10.74 -4.35
N VAL A 42 -19.00 -9.65 -3.59
CA VAL A 42 -19.18 -8.30 -4.14
C VAL A 42 -17.84 -7.84 -4.72
N ARG A 43 -17.87 -7.37 -5.96
CA ARG A 43 -16.67 -6.85 -6.62
C ARG A 43 -16.28 -5.51 -6.02
N GLU A 44 -15.05 -5.43 -5.53
CA GLU A 44 -14.46 -4.20 -5.01
C GLU A 44 -13.16 -3.88 -5.73
N VAL A 45 -12.67 -2.65 -5.57
CA VAL A 45 -11.34 -2.27 -6.02
C VAL A 45 -10.33 -3.04 -5.17
N ILE A 46 -9.44 -3.80 -5.81
CA ILE A 46 -8.37 -4.51 -5.11
C ILE A 46 -7.42 -3.47 -4.53
N GLN A 47 -7.40 -3.34 -3.21
CA GLN A 47 -6.43 -2.52 -2.49
C GLN A 47 -5.26 -3.39 -2.05
N ILE A 48 -4.11 -3.23 -2.73
CA ILE A 48 -2.87 -3.86 -2.33
C ILE A 48 -2.32 -3.05 -1.15
N HIS A 49 -2.47 -3.57 0.06
CA HIS A 49 -1.93 -2.93 1.26
C HIS A 49 -0.42 -3.21 1.33
N THR A 50 0.39 -2.25 0.87
CA THR A 50 1.85 -2.33 0.85
C THR A 50 2.48 -1.95 2.19
N VAL A 51 1.74 -1.18 3.01
CA VAL A 51 2.15 -0.74 4.35
C VAL A 51 1.66 -1.70 5.43
N LYS A 52 2.56 -2.14 6.30
CA LYS A 52 2.24 -2.85 7.54
C LYS A 52 2.89 -2.14 8.72
N ALA A 53 2.17 -1.99 9.82
CA ALA A 53 2.68 -1.29 11.00
C ALA A 53 2.47 -2.09 12.29
N LYS A 54 3.39 -1.93 13.24
CA LYS A 54 3.27 -2.48 14.60
C LYS A 54 4.20 -1.74 15.57
N MET A 55 3.88 -1.80 16.85
CA MET A 55 4.84 -1.50 17.92
C MET A 55 5.81 -2.68 18.07
N ILE A 56 7.12 -2.41 18.11
CA ILE A 56 8.16 -3.42 18.37
C ILE A 56 8.78 -3.28 19.76
N SER A 57 8.53 -2.16 20.41
CA SER A 57 8.79 -1.92 21.82
C SER A 57 7.69 -1.01 22.39
N PRO A 58 7.65 -0.74 23.70
CA PRO A 58 6.67 0.18 24.29
C PRO A 58 6.69 1.60 23.70
N THR A 59 7.80 2.00 23.04
CA THR A 59 7.97 3.36 22.51
C THR A 59 8.44 3.39 21.05
N ILE A 60 8.73 2.26 20.43
CA ILE A 60 9.25 2.20 19.05
C ILE A 60 8.19 1.58 18.15
N GLY A 61 7.73 2.38 17.19
CA GLY A 61 6.89 1.98 16.08
C GLY A 61 7.74 1.47 14.93
N TYR A 62 7.18 0.55 14.17
CA TYR A 62 7.82 -0.07 13.01
C TYR A 62 6.83 -0.13 11.87
N ILE A 63 7.23 0.40 10.71
CA ILE A 63 6.49 0.34 9.46
C ILE A 63 7.31 -0.46 8.46
N LEU A 64 6.71 -1.47 7.86
CA LEU A 64 7.23 -2.18 6.70
C LEU A 64 6.48 -1.68 5.47
N ASP A 65 7.20 -1.07 4.54
CA ASP A 65 6.67 -0.64 3.25
C ASP A 65 7.35 -1.46 2.14
N ARG A 66 6.53 -2.27 1.46
CA ARG A 66 7.01 -3.23 0.45
C ARG A 66 7.11 -2.66 -0.95
N GLU A 67 6.35 -1.60 -1.26
CA GLU A 67 6.28 -1.01 -2.61
C GLU A 67 5.51 0.32 -2.55
N PHE A 68 5.98 1.33 -3.27
CA PHE A 68 5.27 2.61 -3.41
C PHE A 68 4.09 2.46 -4.38
N SER A 69 2.96 1.98 -3.87
CA SER A 69 1.72 1.76 -4.63
C SER A 69 0.76 2.94 -4.52
N GLU A 70 -0.34 2.90 -5.28
CA GLU A 70 -1.39 3.92 -5.19
C GLU A 70 -2.02 3.90 -3.77
N ASN A 71 -1.97 5.05 -3.08
CA ASN A 71 -2.41 5.27 -1.69
C ASN A 71 -1.41 4.88 -0.58
N ASN A 72 -0.19 4.43 -0.91
CA ASN A 72 0.79 4.03 0.09
C ASN A 72 1.15 5.17 1.06
N ALA A 73 1.30 6.41 0.56
CA ALA A 73 1.49 7.58 1.43
C ALA A 73 0.32 7.80 2.41
N ARG A 74 -0.93 7.62 1.95
CA ARG A 74 -2.11 7.75 2.81
C ARG A 74 -2.11 6.68 3.92
N ASP A 75 -1.79 5.45 3.56
CA ASP A 75 -1.83 4.32 4.49
C ASP A 75 -0.66 4.40 5.49
N MET A 76 0.52 4.85 5.06
CA MET A 76 1.63 5.16 5.95
C MET A 76 1.26 6.28 6.94
N GLY A 77 0.61 7.35 6.47
CA GLY A 77 0.14 8.42 7.34
C GLY A 77 -0.83 7.93 8.43
N LYS A 78 -1.81 7.10 8.05
CA LYS A 78 -2.74 6.48 9.02
C LYS A 78 -2.01 5.59 10.03
N ALA A 79 -1.11 4.73 9.54
CA ALA A 79 -0.31 3.86 10.40
C ALA A 79 0.51 4.65 11.43
N ILE A 80 1.13 5.77 11.03
CA ILE A 80 1.88 6.63 11.96
C ILE A 80 0.96 7.19 13.04
N VAL A 81 -0.24 7.68 12.68
CA VAL A 81 -1.21 8.18 13.66
C VAL A 81 -1.62 7.09 14.65
N GLU A 82 -1.89 5.87 14.16
CA GLU A 82 -2.23 4.73 15.02
C GLU A 82 -1.08 4.35 15.97
N LEU A 83 0.17 4.35 15.49
CA LEU A 83 1.34 4.09 16.32
C LEU A 83 1.54 5.20 17.37
N LYS A 84 1.33 6.47 17.01
CA LYS A 84 1.37 7.60 17.97
C LYS A 84 0.33 7.43 19.08
N ASN A 85 -0.89 7.03 18.73
CA ASN A 85 -1.94 6.76 19.72
C ASN A 85 -1.60 5.57 20.64
N GLN A 86 -0.71 4.67 20.21
CA GLN A 86 -0.18 3.57 21.01
C GLN A 86 1.06 3.96 21.86
N GLY A 87 1.47 5.23 21.87
CA GLY A 87 2.59 5.72 22.67
C GLY A 87 3.95 5.72 21.96
N MET A 88 3.96 5.60 20.62
CA MET A 88 5.20 5.70 19.83
C MET A 88 5.94 7.03 20.07
N LYS A 89 7.24 6.93 20.32
CA LYS A 89 8.20 8.04 20.48
C LYS A 89 9.36 8.00 19.48
N ALA A 90 9.53 6.89 18.74
CA ALA A 90 10.50 6.75 17.67
C ALA A 90 9.95 5.79 16.60
N LEU A 91 10.34 5.98 15.34
CA LEU A 91 9.84 5.23 14.21
C LEU A 91 10.97 4.57 13.41
N ILE A 92 10.80 3.29 13.08
CA ILE A 92 11.61 2.59 12.09
C ILE A 92 10.75 2.39 10.83
N ILE A 93 11.28 2.82 9.69
CA ILE A 93 10.69 2.56 8.37
C ILE A 93 11.59 1.53 7.69
N ASP A 94 11.04 0.36 7.39
CA ASP A 94 11.74 -0.73 6.74
C ASP A 94 11.36 -0.80 5.27
N LEU A 95 12.32 -0.44 4.42
CA LEU A 95 12.26 -0.47 2.96
C LEU A 95 13.08 -1.63 2.38
N ARG A 96 13.54 -2.59 3.21
CA ARG A 96 14.32 -3.72 2.71
C ARG A 96 13.47 -4.55 1.76
N ASN A 97 14.03 -4.84 0.58
CA ASN A 97 13.36 -5.52 -0.53
C ASN A 97 12.21 -4.73 -1.16
N ASN A 98 12.12 -3.42 -0.93
CA ASN A 98 11.21 -2.55 -1.66
C ASN A 98 11.85 -2.20 -3.03
N PRO A 99 11.29 -2.65 -4.17
CA PRO A 99 11.88 -2.42 -5.49
C PRO A 99 11.64 -0.99 -6.01
N GLY A 100 10.91 -0.15 -5.26
CA GLY A 100 10.46 1.17 -5.68
C GLY A 100 8.95 1.19 -5.91
N GLY A 101 8.52 1.80 -7.01
CA GLY A 101 7.12 1.97 -7.36
C GLY A 101 6.85 3.34 -7.98
N LEU A 102 5.70 3.91 -7.67
CA LEU A 102 5.26 5.20 -8.20
C LEU A 102 6.07 6.34 -7.59
N LEU A 103 6.80 7.09 -8.43
CA LEU A 103 7.58 8.26 -8.00
C LEU A 103 6.74 9.28 -7.21
N ASN A 104 5.52 9.56 -7.67
CA ASN A 104 4.65 10.53 -7.00
C ASN A 104 4.27 10.06 -5.59
N ASP A 105 4.04 8.76 -5.39
CA ASP A 105 3.74 8.23 -4.06
C ASP A 105 4.98 8.25 -3.17
N ALA A 106 6.17 7.94 -3.71
CA ALA A 106 7.42 8.08 -2.95
C ALA A 106 7.64 9.54 -2.49
N VAL A 107 7.32 10.52 -3.35
CA VAL A 107 7.35 11.96 -2.99
C VAL A 107 6.32 12.29 -1.91
N ASP A 108 5.10 11.76 -1.99
CA ASP A 108 4.07 11.97 -0.97
C ASP A 108 4.41 11.32 0.36
N SER A 109 4.96 10.12 0.32
CA SER A 109 5.46 9.37 1.46
C SER A 109 6.59 10.13 2.16
N ALA A 110 7.52 10.72 1.41
CA ALA A 110 8.55 11.60 1.96
C ALA A 110 7.97 12.92 2.50
N SER A 111 6.95 13.46 1.84
CA SER A 111 6.26 14.69 2.29
C SER A 111 5.64 14.54 3.68
N LEU A 112 5.33 13.32 4.12
CA LEU A 112 4.85 13.08 5.49
C LEU A 112 5.84 13.53 6.56
N PHE A 113 7.13 13.70 6.25
CA PHE A 113 8.18 14.04 7.22
C PHE A 113 8.90 15.35 6.89
N LEU A 114 8.66 15.92 5.72
CA LEU A 114 9.41 17.08 5.22
C LEU A 114 8.56 18.35 5.27
N PRO A 115 9.15 19.51 5.62
CA PRO A 115 8.46 20.79 5.52
C PRO A 115 7.96 21.04 4.10
N GLU A 116 6.80 21.68 4.00
CA GLU A 116 6.19 22.03 2.71
C GLU A 116 7.17 22.81 1.81
N HIS A 117 7.05 22.61 0.49
CA HIS A 117 7.87 23.23 -0.55
C HIS A 117 9.36 22.88 -0.54
N LYS A 118 9.85 22.04 0.38
CA LYS A 118 11.22 21.53 0.30
C LYS A 118 11.37 20.57 -0.88
N VAL A 119 12.47 20.68 -1.61
CA VAL A 119 12.79 19.76 -2.71
C VAL A 119 12.99 18.37 -2.11
N VAL A 120 12.23 17.40 -2.62
CA VAL A 120 12.35 15.98 -2.25
C VAL A 120 13.32 15.28 -3.20
N VAL A 121 13.10 15.46 -4.50
CA VAL A 121 13.90 14.83 -5.56
C VAL A 121 13.87 15.69 -6.82
N SER A 122 14.93 15.62 -7.62
CA SER A 122 14.98 16.26 -8.93
C SER A 122 15.34 15.26 -10.02
N MET A 123 14.70 15.38 -11.17
CA MET A 123 15.00 14.63 -12.39
C MET A 123 15.70 15.55 -13.39
N LYS A 124 16.91 15.18 -13.80
CA LYS A 124 17.66 15.85 -14.86
C LYS A 124 17.63 15.01 -16.13
N GLY A 125 16.75 15.38 -17.06
CA GLY A 125 16.73 14.86 -18.41
C GLY A 125 17.73 15.60 -19.32
N ARG A 126 17.91 15.10 -20.55
CA ARG A 126 18.87 15.68 -21.53
C ARG A 126 18.57 17.14 -21.89
N ARG A 127 17.32 17.58 -21.76
CA ARG A 127 16.86 18.95 -22.08
C ARG A 127 15.91 19.55 -21.03
N GLN A 128 15.60 18.80 -19.97
CA GLN A 128 14.56 19.19 -19.00
C GLN A 128 15.05 18.91 -17.59
N PHE A 129 14.77 19.86 -16.69
CA PHE A 129 14.95 19.71 -15.26
C PHE A 129 13.57 19.76 -14.61
N HIS A 130 13.30 18.82 -13.70
CA HIS A 130 12.06 18.79 -12.95
C HIS A 130 12.37 18.55 -11.48
N ALA A 131 11.85 19.39 -10.60
CA ALA A 131 11.98 19.24 -9.15
C ALA A 131 10.62 18.92 -8.55
N PHE A 132 10.59 17.89 -7.71
CA PHE A 132 9.44 17.49 -6.93
C PHE A 132 9.61 18.03 -5.52
N HIS A 133 8.57 18.63 -4.99
CA HIS A 133 8.58 19.30 -3.69
C HIS A 133 7.63 18.60 -2.73
N ALA A 134 7.90 18.74 -1.45
CA ALA A 134 7.03 18.24 -0.41
C ALA A 134 5.68 18.98 -0.44
N ARG A 135 4.59 18.22 -0.37
CA ARG A 135 3.20 18.71 -0.55
C ARG A 135 2.37 18.71 0.73
N ASN A 136 2.96 18.37 1.88
CA ASN A 136 2.24 18.22 3.14
C ASN A 136 2.48 19.45 4.03
N GLU A 137 1.40 20.16 4.37
CA GLU A 137 1.42 21.31 5.27
C GLU A 137 1.70 20.92 6.73
N LYS A 138 1.44 19.66 7.10
CA LYS A 138 1.56 19.16 8.49
C LYS A 138 2.44 17.91 8.54
N PRO A 139 3.76 18.04 8.37
CA PRO A 139 4.67 16.91 8.52
C PRO A 139 4.64 16.35 9.94
N PHE A 140 4.91 15.06 10.05
CA PHE A 140 5.20 14.42 11.33
C PHE A 140 6.54 14.89 11.84
N GLU A 141 6.49 15.74 12.86
CA GLU A 141 7.66 16.28 13.51
C GLU A 141 7.85 15.67 14.91
N HIS A 142 9.05 15.86 15.47
CA HIS A 142 9.38 15.63 16.89
C HIS A 142 9.51 14.16 17.35
N PHE A 143 10.01 13.26 16.49
CA PHE A 143 10.51 11.96 16.94
C PHE A 143 11.67 11.47 16.07
N PRO A 144 12.61 10.67 16.63
CA PRO A 144 13.67 10.04 15.85
C PRO A 144 13.10 9.07 14.81
N ILE A 145 13.63 9.13 13.59
CA ILE A 145 13.28 8.23 12.48
C ILE A 145 14.54 7.51 12.02
N VAL A 146 14.44 6.21 11.82
CA VAL A 146 15.47 5.37 11.18
C VAL A 146 14.87 4.71 9.95
N VAL A 147 15.60 4.72 8.84
CA VAL A 147 15.22 4.01 7.62
C VAL A 147 16.16 2.81 7.44
N LEU A 148 15.58 1.62 7.27
CA LEU A 148 16.30 0.41 6.89
C LEU A 148 16.14 0.22 5.38
N VAL A 149 17.26 0.03 4.68
CA VAL A 149 17.32 -0.20 3.22
C VAL A 149 18.04 -1.51 2.91
#